data_AF-A0A1H8MSA8-F1
#
_entry.id   AF-A0A1H8MSA8-F1
#
_cell.length_a   1.000
_cell.length_b   1.000
_cell.length_c   1.000
_cell.angle_alpha   90.00
_cell.angle_beta   90.00
_cell.angle_gamma   90.00
#
_symmetry.space_group_name_H-M   'P 1'
#
loop_
_entity.id
_entity.type
_entity.pdbx_description
1 polymer ?
#
loop_
_entity_poly.entity_id
_entity_poly.type
_entity_poly.pdbx_seq_one_letter_code
_entity_poly.pdbx_strand_id
1 'polypeptide(L)'
;MQPTLPDTATVPTALRDVDQWVCWRTRDRGAGKPTKVPIDPATGSFASTTDADTWASYETAYTAAQQRGEAGLGFVFTADDAFVGVDLDDCRDPESGTFEPWVAELIGQLDSYTEVSPSGTGCHVLCRGTMPTSRNRSGDVEMYMESRFFTVTGDHVDGTPATVNHRTAVLGAIATEYLAASDTASTAASTTEAADEPSSTATPTLSDEELLERAKTAANGAKFTRLWGGDTSQYDSHSEADMALCCLLAFWSGGDTHRMNRLFSRSGLYRDKWDEQHFVDGSTYGERTIQRACDRTTEHYTPSPSSSAASATVSSTQSASTPRALSTETLHPVTEKTLHRLTTTEETLEYLEERVSILEEECKMLRDELTEARQPATTDAHQTDTRSVFARVGRLFR
;
A
#
# COMPACT_ATOMS: atom_id res chain seq x y z
N MET A 1 -20.77 -15.63 16.03
CA MET A 1 -21.41 -14.45 16.64
C MET A 1 -21.37 -13.34 15.61
N GLN A 2 -22.44 -12.53 15.46
CA GLN A 2 -22.27 -11.27 14.74
C GLN A 2 -21.26 -10.42 15.52
N PRO A 3 -20.32 -9.73 14.86
CA PRO A 3 -19.43 -8.81 15.54
C PRO A 3 -20.26 -7.77 16.30
N THR A 4 -19.87 -7.49 17.53
CA THR A 4 -20.53 -6.45 18.35
C THR A 4 -20.20 -5.10 17.71
N LEU A 5 -21.17 -4.20 17.64
CA LEU A 5 -20.92 -2.86 17.11
C LEU A 5 -19.87 -2.15 17.98
N PRO A 6 -18.91 -1.43 17.37
CA PRO A 6 -17.87 -0.74 18.14
C PRO A 6 -18.47 0.41 18.94
N ASP A 7 -18.25 0.41 20.26
CA ASP A 7 -18.82 1.38 21.18
C ASP A 7 -17.83 2.52 21.51
N THR A 8 -18.26 3.47 22.34
CA THR A 8 -17.46 4.64 22.70
C THR A 8 -16.21 4.32 23.52
N ALA A 9 -16.12 3.12 24.12
CA ALA A 9 -14.95 2.69 24.88
C ALA A 9 -13.84 2.15 23.97
N THR A 10 -14.21 1.60 22.81
CA THR A 10 -13.26 1.03 21.85
C THR A 10 -12.86 2.00 20.75
N VAL A 11 -13.78 2.89 20.33
CA VAL A 11 -13.50 3.83 19.22
C VAL A 11 -12.83 5.11 19.74
N PRO A 12 -11.66 5.50 19.18
CA PRO A 12 -10.98 6.74 19.54
C PRO A 12 -11.87 7.98 19.42
N THR A 13 -11.82 8.86 20.42
CA THR A 13 -12.56 10.13 20.43
C THR A 13 -12.29 10.96 19.16
N ALA A 14 -11.06 10.96 18.66
CA ALA A 14 -10.67 11.68 17.46
C ALA A 14 -11.51 11.32 16.22
N LEU A 15 -11.94 10.06 16.09
CA LEU A 15 -12.82 9.61 14.99
C LEU A 15 -14.28 9.92 15.28
N ARG A 16 -14.70 9.81 16.55
CA ARG A 16 -16.10 10.04 16.97
C ARG A 16 -16.53 11.50 16.83
N ASP A 17 -15.59 12.44 16.98
CA ASP A 17 -15.85 13.88 16.93
C ASP A 17 -16.07 14.43 15.50
N VAL A 18 -16.07 13.57 14.47
CA VAL A 18 -16.22 13.98 13.06
C VAL A 18 -17.42 13.27 12.42
N ASP A 19 -18.25 14.02 11.69
CA ASP A 19 -19.48 13.55 11.05
C ASP A 19 -19.22 12.83 9.71
N GLN A 20 -18.40 11.79 9.74
CA GLN A 20 -17.96 10.99 8.58
C GLN A 20 -18.32 9.51 8.70
N TRP A 21 -19.36 9.21 9.50
CA TRP A 21 -19.76 7.85 9.80
C TRP A 21 -20.83 7.35 8.85
N VAL A 22 -20.66 6.10 8.40
CA VAL A 22 -21.63 5.32 7.65
C VAL A 22 -21.90 4.00 8.36
N CYS A 23 -23.02 3.36 8.05
CA CYS A 23 -23.18 1.94 8.33
C CYS A 23 -22.54 1.12 7.20
N TRP A 24 -22.35 -0.18 7.37
CA TRP A 24 -22.07 -1.07 6.24
C TRP A 24 -22.78 -2.41 6.38
N ARG A 25 -22.98 -3.06 5.24
CA ARG A 25 -23.46 -4.45 5.16
C ARG A 25 -22.73 -5.23 4.09
N THR A 26 -22.87 -6.54 4.15
CA THR A 26 -22.34 -7.43 3.13
C THR A 26 -23.33 -7.56 1.99
N ARG A 27 -22.87 -7.39 0.75
CA ARG A 27 -23.65 -7.60 -0.47
C ARG A 27 -23.00 -8.69 -1.31
N ASP A 28 -23.76 -9.73 -1.59
CA ASP A 28 -23.40 -10.76 -2.55
C ASP A 28 -23.47 -10.20 -3.99
N ARG A 29 -22.44 -10.49 -4.79
CA ARG A 29 -22.35 -10.12 -6.21
C ARG A 29 -22.44 -11.33 -7.14
N GLY A 30 -22.77 -12.51 -6.61
CA GLY A 30 -22.81 -13.78 -7.35
C GLY A 30 -21.49 -14.52 -7.24
N ALA A 31 -20.71 -14.56 -8.33
CA ALA A 31 -19.43 -15.27 -8.35
C ALA A 31 -18.32 -14.45 -7.67
N GLY A 32 -18.07 -14.68 -6.38
CA GLY A 32 -16.92 -14.12 -5.65
C GLY A 32 -17.13 -13.94 -4.15
N LYS A 33 -16.12 -13.40 -3.46
CA LYS A 33 -16.24 -12.99 -2.05
C LYS A 33 -17.28 -11.86 -1.95
N PRO A 34 -18.20 -11.91 -0.97
CA PRO A 34 -19.16 -10.83 -0.76
C PRO A 34 -18.47 -9.49 -0.50
N THR A 35 -19.03 -8.41 -1.05
CA THR A 35 -18.46 -7.06 -0.91
C THR A 35 -19.09 -6.29 0.23
N LYS A 36 -18.28 -5.58 1.01
CA LYS A 36 -18.76 -4.65 2.03
C LYS A 36 -19.20 -3.36 1.35
N VAL A 37 -20.43 -2.93 1.59
CA VAL A 37 -21.02 -1.74 0.95
C VAL A 37 -21.44 -0.72 2.02
N PRO A 38 -21.11 0.58 1.85
CA PRO A 38 -21.46 1.62 2.80
C PRO A 38 -22.93 1.98 2.67
N ILE A 39 -23.58 2.24 3.80
CA ILE A 39 -25.01 2.48 3.94
C ILE A 39 -25.21 3.78 4.71
N ASP A 40 -26.03 4.65 4.15
CA ASP A 40 -26.40 5.92 4.73
C ASP A 40 -27.16 5.69 6.06
N PRO A 41 -26.66 6.20 7.20
CA PRO A 41 -27.32 6.09 8.50
C PRO A 41 -28.74 6.65 8.53
N ALA A 42 -29.01 7.75 7.83
CA ALA A 42 -30.30 8.42 7.84
C ALA A 42 -31.34 7.68 6.98
N THR A 43 -30.96 7.24 5.79
CA THR A 43 -31.92 6.68 4.82
C THR A 43 -31.92 5.15 4.71
N GLY A 44 -30.83 4.47 5.11
CA GLY A 44 -30.65 3.04 4.89
C GLY A 44 -30.35 2.65 3.42
N SER A 45 -30.16 3.64 2.55
CA SER A 45 -29.74 3.48 1.16
C SER A 45 -28.22 3.39 1.04
N PHE A 46 -27.67 3.24 -0.16
CA PHE A 46 -26.22 3.27 -0.33
C PHE A 46 -25.66 4.66 -0.03
N ALA A 47 -24.63 4.73 0.82
CA ALA A 47 -23.86 5.94 1.02
C ALA A 47 -22.79 6.09 -0.07
N SER A 48 -22.43 7.32 -0.39
CA SER A 48 -21.28 7.64 -1.22
C SER A 48 -20.02 7.73 -0.34
N THR A 49 -18.84 7.47 -0.89
CA THR A 49 -17.58 7.80 -0.20
C THR A 49 -17.05 9.19 -0.54
N THR A 50 -17.82 9.97 -1.33
CA THR A 50 -17.44 11.32 -1.77
C THR A 50 -18.59 12.34 -1.64
N ASP A 51 -19.71 11.96 -1.02
CA ASP A 51 -20.85 12.85 -0.77
C ASP A 51 -21.17 12.89 0.72
N ALA A 52 -20.84 14.02 1.35
CA ALA A 52 -20.95 14.22 2.79
C ALA A 52 -22.40 14.20 3.30
N ASP A 53 -23.38 14.48 2.43
CA ASP A 53 -24.80 14.43 2.79
C ASP A 53 -25.28 12.99 3.08
N THR A 54 -24.49 11.98 2.67
CA THR A 54 -24.78 10.56 2.93
C THR A 54 -24.09 10.00 4.19
N TRP A 55 -23.36 10.85 4.93
CA TRP A 55 -22.66 10.49 6.17
C TRP A 55 -23.40 11.07 7.38
N ALA A 56 -23.01 10.65 8.58
CA ALA A 56 -23.61 11.15 9.82
C ALA A 56 -22.59 11.20 10.97
N SER A 57 -23.06 11.66 12.14
CA SER A 57 -22.33 11.53 13.39
C SER A 57 -22.19 10.06 13.82
N TYR A 58 -21.21 9.79 14.67
CA TYR A 58 -21.00 8.46 15.26
C TYR A 58 -22.27 7.92 15.95
N GLU A 59 -22.93 8.72 16.78
CA GLU A 59 -24.12 8.30 17.53
C GLU A 59 -25.29 7.95 16.60
N THR A 60 -25.43 8.72 15.52
CA THR A 60 -26.47 8.50 14.51
C THR A 60 -26.21 7.19 13.77
N ALA A 61 -24.97 6.96 13.31
CA ALA A 61 -24.57 5.73 12.65
C ALA A 61 -24.70 4.51 13.57
N TYR A 62 -24.25 4.60 14.83
CA TYR A 62 -24.37 3.54 15.82
C TYR A 62 -25.84 3.16 16.08
N THR A 63 -26.68 4.15 16.33
CA THR A 63 -28.12 3.93 16.57
C THR A 63 -28.79 3.30 15.36
N ALA A 64 -28.49 3.80 14.16
CA ALA A 64 -29.03 3.31 12.91
C ALA A 64 -28.62 1.85 12.62
N ALA A 65 -27.33 1.52 12.81
CA ALA A 65 -26.81 0.17 12.65
C ALA A 65 -27.50 -0.81 13.61
N GLN A 66 -27.69 -0.41 14.87
CA GLN A 66 -28.36 -1.23 15.87
C GLN A 66 -29.85 -1.44 15.54
N GLN A 67 -30.57 -0.40 15.13
CA GLN A 67 -32.01 -0.48 14.82
C GLN A 67 -32.30 -1.28 13.56
N ARG A 68 -31.44 -1.19 12.54
CA ARG A 68 -31.64 -1.86 11.25
C ARG A 68 -30.91 -3.19 11.12
N GLY A 69 -30.06 -3.55 12.09
CA GLY A 69 -29.26 -4.76 12.04
C GLY A 69 -28.22 -4.74 10.92
N GLU A 70 -27.59 -3.59 10.71
CA GLU A 70 -26.47 -3.47 9.77
C GLU A 70 -25.25 -4.26 10.29
N ALA A 71 -24.33 -4.64 9.39
CA ALA A 71 -23.21 -5.49 9.77
C ALA A 71 -22.16 -4.76 10.63
N GLY A 72 -22.06 -3.45 10.52
CA GLY A 72 -21.16 -2.65 11.34
C GLY A 72 -21.14 -1.16 10.97
N LEU A 73 -20.18 -0.45 11.55
CA LEU A 73 -19.90 0.95 11.25
C LEU A 73 -18.72 1.09 10.29
N GLY A 74 -18.70 2.17 9.53
CA GLY A 74 -17.60 2.55 8.68
C GLY A 74 -17.28 4.03 8.81
N PHE A 75 -16.03 4.38 8.54
CA PHE A 75 -15.51 5.74 8.59
C PHE A 75 -15.00 6.13 7.21
N VAL A 76 -15.45 7.27 6.69
CA VAL A 76 -15.11 7.75 5.34
C VAL A 76 -13.93 8.71 5.43
N PHE A 77 -12.89 8.46 4.63
CA PHE A 77 -11.74 9.36 4.51
C PHE A 77 -12.01 10.42 3.43
N THR A 78 -11.60 11.67 3.68
CA THR A 78 -11.75 12.79 2.76
C THR A 78 -10.51 13.70 2.78
N ALA A 79 -10.25 14.36 1.66
CA ALA A 79 -9.17 15.35 1.53
C ALA A 79 -9.33 16.57 2.45
N ASP A 80 -10.50 16.79 3.04
CA ASP A 80 -10.78 17.90 3.95
C ASP A 80 -10.29 17.65 5.39
N ASP A 81 -9.83 16.43 5.69
CA ASP A 81 -9.23 16.07 6.98
C ASP A 81 -7.85 15.44 6.82
N ALA A 82 -7.22 15.15 7.96
CA ALA A 82 -5.88 14.59 8.00
C ALA A 82 -5.88 13.09 8.32
N PHE A 83 -7.01 12.38 8.25
CA PHE A 83 -7.04 10.96 8.55
C PHE A 83 -6.45 10.13 7.42
N VAL A 84 -5.63 9.16 7.81
CA VAL A 84 -5.04 8.20 6.89
C VAL A 84 -5.34 6.80 7.40
N GLY A 85 -6.00 6.00 6.56
CA GLY A 85 -6.24 4.59 6.81
C GLY A 85 -5.20 3.74 6.11
N VAL A 86 -4.47 2.91 6.86
CA VAL A 86 -3.58 1.87 6.33
C VAL A 86 -4.27 0.52 6.50
N ASP A 87 -4.56 -0.17 5.40
CA ASP A 87 -5.16 -1.51 5.38
C ASP A 87 -4.06 -2.55 5.14
N LEU A 88 -4.00 -3.56 6.01
CA LEU A 88 -3.04 -4.65 5.95
C LEU A 88 -3.79 -5.98 5.86
N ASP A 89 -3.86 -6.52 4.65
CA ASP A 89 -4.63 -7.73 4.32
C ASP A 89 -3.84 -9.02 4.64
N ASP A 90 -4.57 -10.07 5.06
CA ASP A 90 -4.10 -11.46 5.21
C ASP A 90 -2.75 -11.67 5.95
N CYS A 91 -2.47 -10.81 6.93
CA CYS A 91 -1.21 -10.75 7.67
C CYS A 91 -1.30 -11.17 9.14
N ARG A 92 -2.47 -11.62 9.61
CA ARG A 92 -2.76 -12.04 10.98
C ARG A 92 -3.30 -13.46 10.99
N ASP A 93 -2.71 -14.31 11.83
CA ASP A 93 -3.30 -15.61 12.14
C ASP A 93 -4.54 -15.41 13.04
N PRO A 94 -5.75 -15.77 12.60
CA PRO A 94 -6.96 -15.56 13.37
C PRO A 94 -7.05 -16.45 14.63
N GLU A 95 -6.35 -17.58 14.68
CA GLU A 95 -6.37 -18.49 15.83
C GLU A 95 -5.41 -18.02 16.93
N SER A 96 -4.17 -17.69 16.56
CA SER A 96 -3.16 -17.24 17.53
C SER A 96 -3.20 -15.73 17.81
N GLY A 97 -3.77 -14.95 16.90
CA GLY A 97 -3.75 -13.50 16.91
C GLY A 97 -2.39 -12.88 16.55
N THR A 98 -1.44 -13.70 16.11
CA THR A 98 -0.08 -13.27 15.78
C THR A 98 -0.04 -12.63 14.39
N PHE A 99 0.62 -11.47 14.30
CA PHE A 99 0.91 -10.83 13.02
C PHE A 99 2.23 -11.34 12.43
N GLU A 100 2.33 -11.28 11.10
CA GLU A 100 3.62 -11.48 10.44
C GLU A 100 4.67 -10.47 10.94
N PRO A 101 5.95 -10.86 11.05
CA PRO A 101 6.98 -10.01 11.66
C PRO A 101 7.12 -8.62 11.02
N TRP A 102 6.99 -8.53 9.69
CA TRP A 102 7.08 -7.25 8.97
C TRP A 102 5.86 -6.35 9.24
N VAL A 103 4.68 -6.94 9.46
CA VAL A 103 3.47 -6.20 9.86
C VAL A 103 3.59 -5.70 11.27
N ALA A 104 4.08 -6.52 12.20
CA ALA A 104 4.34 -6.07 13.56
C ALA A 104 5.34 -4.91 13.61
N GLU A 105 6.39 -4.96 12.77
CA GLU A 105 7.33 -3.85 12.62
C GLU A 105 6.66 -2.60 12.04
N LEU A 106 5.84 -2.74 10.99
CA LEU A 106 5.12 -1.64 10.36
C LEU A 106 4.12 -0.96 11.33
N ILE A 107 3.33 -1.75 12.06
CA ILE A 107 2.43 -1.28 13.12
C ILE A 107 3.23 -0.53 14.19
N GLY A 108 4.38 -1.08 14.60
CA GLY A 108 5.28 -0.44 15.57
C GLY A 108 5.90 0.87 15.08
N GLN A 109 6.16 1.00 13.78
CA GLN A 109 6.63 2.26 13.18
C GLN A 109 5.51 3.31 13.13
N LEU A 110 4.31 2.90 12.70
CA LEU A 110 3.13 3.76 12.63
C LEU A 110 2.67 4.21 14.03
N ASP A 111 2.80 3.37 15.05
CA ASP A 111 2.55 3.68 16.47
C ASP A 111 1.29 4.56 16.64
N SER A 112 0.17 4.01 16.20
CA SER A 112 -1.14 4.67 16.20
C SER A 112 -2.25 3.64 16.43
N TYR A 113 -3.49 4.11 16.61
CA TYR A 113 -4.65 3.24 16.79
C TYR A 113 -4.71 2.17 15.70
N THR A 114 -4.73 0.92 16.14
CA THR A 114 -4.77 -0.26 15.29
C THR A 114 -5.89 -1.18 15.75
N GLU A 115 -6.66 -1.70 14.80
CA GLU A 115 -7.76 -2.62 15.07
C GLU A 115 -7.75 -3.80 14.09
N VAL A 116 -8.24 -4.95 14.55
CA VAL A 116 -8.40 -6.15 13.71
C VAL A 116 -9.53 -5.93 12.71
N SER A 117 -9.30 -6.26 11.44
CA SER A 117 -10.30 -6.09 10.40
C SER A 117 -11.46 -7.08 10.56
N PRO A 118 -12.65 -6.87 9.93
CA PRO A 118 -13.78 -7.77 10.12
C PRO A 118 -13.54 -9.23 9.69
N SER A 119 -12.52 -9.53 8.88
CA SER A 119 -12.18 -10.90 8.52
C SER A 119 -11.42 -11.64 9.63
N GLY A 120 -10.80 -10.91 10.57
CA GLY A 120 -9.90 -11.46 11.59
C GLY A 120 -8.50 -11.79 11.08
N THR A 121 -8.27 -11.71 9.77
CA THR A 121 -7.00 -12.06 9.10
C THR A 121 -6.11 -10.86 8.79
N GLY A 122 -6.61 -9.64 8.97
CA GLY A 122 -5.87 -8.40 8.73
C GLY A 122 -6.12 -7.36 9.81
N CYS A 123 -5.61 -6.15 9.60
CA CYS A 123 -5.84 -5.03 10.51
C CYS A 123 -5.87 -3.68 9.78
N HIS A 124 -6.49 -2.69 10.42
CA HIS A 124 -6.42 -1.30 10.01
C HIS A 124 -5.57 -0.51 11.00
N VAL A 125 -4.65 0.30 10.49
CA VAL A 125 -3.94 1.32 11.28
C VAL A 125 -4.46 2.69 10.88
N LEU A 126 -5.00 3.46 11.83
CA LEU A 126 -5.59 4.76 11.60
C LEU A 126 -4.62 5.81 12.13
N CYS A 127 -4.19 6.72 11.27
CA CYS A 127 -3.24 7.79 11.59
C CYS A 127 -3.83 9.16 11.27
N ARG A 128 -3.18 10.22 11.80
CA ARG A 128 -3.28 11.58 11.25
C ARG A 128 -2.04 11.92 10.44
N GLY A 129 -2.18 12.71 9.39
CA GLY A 129 -1.06 13.23 8.61
C GLY A 129 -1.38 13.35 7.14
N THR A 130 -0.32 13.47 6.33
CA THR A 130 -0.40 13.50 4.88
C THR A 130 0.62 12.56 4.26
N MET A 131 0.42 12.21 2.99
CA MET A 131 1.33 11.35 2.24
C MET A 131 1.51 11.91 0.82
N PRO A 132 2.71 11.83 0.24
CA PRO A 132 3.03 12.50 -1.04
C PRO A 132 2.53 11.76 -2.31
N THR A 133 1.65 10.77 -2.18
CA THR A 133 1.55 9.69 -3.17
C THR A 133 0.43 9.85 -4.22
N SER A 134 0.73 9.42 -5.46
CA SER A 134 -0.20 9.19 -6.59
C SER A 134 -0.78 7.76 -6.64
N ARG A 135 -0.31 6.86 -5.77
CA ARG A 135 -0.60 5.42 -5.74
C ARG A 135 -0.90 4.96 -4.31
N ASN A 136 -2.11 4.46 -4.09
CA ASN A 136 -2.63 4.10 -2.76
C ASN A 136 -2.50 2.62 -2.39
N ARG A 137 -1.95 1.77 -3.26
CA ARG A 137 -1.84 0.32 -3.02
C ARG A 137 -0.59 -0.29 -3.62
N SER A 138 0.05 -1.16 -2.83
CA SER A 138 1.12 -2.06 -3.27
C SER A 138 1.03 -3.39 -2.50
N GLY A 139 0.72 -4.48 -3.21
CA GLY A 139 0.52 -5.79 -2.58
C GLY A 139 -0.59 -5.77 -1.53
N ASP A 140 -0.21 -6.14 -0.32
CA ASP A 140 -1.07 -6.27 0.87
C ASP A 140 -1.06 -5.03 1.77
N VAL A 141 -0.40 -3.94 1.31
CA VAL A 141 -0.42 -2.63 1.96
C VAL A 141 -1.25 -1.66 1.11
N GLU A 142 -2.36 -1.18 1.66
CA GLU A 142 -3.13 -0.08 1.08
C GLU A 142 -3.11 1.12 2.02
N MET A 143 -2.99 2.33 1.47
CA MET A 143 -3.00 3.57 2.25
C MET A 143 -3.93 4.60 1.59
N TYR A 144 -4.95 5.05 2.32
CA TYR A 144 -5.99 5.96 1.82
C TYR A 144 -6.10 7.22 2.68
N MET A 145 -6.21 8.36 2.01
CA MET A 145 -6.53 9.65 2.63
C MET A 145 -7.90 10.18 2.20
N GLU A 146 -8.49 9.63 1.13
CA GLU A 146 -9.76 10.11 0.59
C GLU A 146 -10.53 9.04 -0.20
N SER A 147 -11.81 9.32 -0.49
CA SER A 147 -12.67 8.59 -1.43
C SER A 147 -12.88 7.09 -1.12
N ARG A 148 -12.53 6.66 0.08
CA ARG A 148 -12.66 5.29 0.58
C ARG A 148 -13.28 5.33 1.98
N PHE A 149 -13.96 4.26 2.36
CA PHE A 149 -14.35 4.05 3.75
C PHE A 149 -13.66 2.80 4.27
N PHE A 150 -13.27 2.82 5.54
CA PHE A 150 -12.87 1.62 6.27
C PHE A 150 -14.01 1.17 7.17
N THR A 151 -14.17 -0.14 7.30
CA THR A 151 -15.04 -0.68 8.34
C THR A 151 -14.35 -0.51 9.68
N VAL A 152 -15.07 0.00 10.68
CA VAL A 152 -14.56 0.15 12.04
C VAL A 152 -15.04 -1.02 12.88
N THR A 153 -14.13 -1.74 13.50
CA THR A 153 -14.45 -2.91 14.35
C THR A 153 -14.36 -2.60 15.83
N GLY A 154 -13.51 -1.65 16.24
CA GLY A 154 -13.20 -1.43 17.65
C GLY A 154 -12.43 -2.59 18.30
N ASP A 155 -12.04 -3.61 17.55
CA ASP A 155 -11.28 -4.76 18.05
C ASP A 155 -9.80 -4.36 18.13
N HIS A 156 -9.49 -3.56 19.15
CA HIS A 156 -8.20 -2.91 19.34
C HIS A 156 -7.08 -3.94 19.46
N VAL A 157 -5.97 -3.70 18.76
CA VAL A 157 -4.78 -4.56 18.84
C VAL A 157 -3.98 -4.20 20.10
N ASP A 158 -3.89 -5.17 21.01
CA ASP A 158 -3.13 -5.05 22.25
C ASP A 158 -1.69 -4.55 22.00
N GLY A 159 -1.26 -3.59 22.83
CA GLY A 159 0.08 -3.00 22.75
C GLY A 159 0.21 -1.85 21.74
N THR A 160 -0.83 -1.53 20.98
CA THR A 160 -0.88 -0.31 20.14
C THR A 160 -1.58 0.84 20.88
N PRO A 161 -1.33 2.11 20.50
CA PRO A 161 -2.02 3.25 21.11
C PRO A 161 -3.55 3.17 20.98
N ALA A 162 -4.27 3.70 21.98
CA ALA A 162 -5.73 3.91 21.89
C ALA A 162 -6.10 5.22 21.17
N THR A 163 -5.10 5.99 20.71
CA THR A 163 -5.25 7.30 20.08
C THR A 163 -4.82 7.25 18.61
N VAL A 164 -5.50 8.04 17.78
CA VAL A 164 -5.08 8.29 16.40
C VAL A 164 -3.97 9.33 16.43
N ASN A 165 -2.73 8.90 16.20
CA ASN A 165 -1.52 9.72 16.33
C ASN A 165 -1.13 10.37 15.00
N HIS A 166 -0.46 11.52 15.06
CA HIS A 166 0.04 12.22 13.88
C HIS A 166 1.37 11.63 13.39
N ARG A 167 1.43 11.17 12.14
CA ARG A 167 2.50 10.32 11.59
C ARG A 167 2.96 10.69 10.19
N THR A 168 2.76 11.92 9.72
CA THR A 168 3.13 12.37 8.35
C THR A 168 4.51 11.90 7.85
N ALA A 169 5.58 12.05 8.65
CA ALA A 169 6.92 11.63 8.23
C ALA A 169 7.02 10.11 8.03
N VAL A 170 6.44 9.33 8.95
CA VAL A 170 6.43 7.86 8.88
C VAL A 170 5.53 7.38 7.75
N LEU A 171 4.35 7.99 7.58
CA LEU A 171 3.44 7.71 6.49
C LEU A 171 4.09 8.00 5.12
N GLY A 172 4.83 9.10 5.00
CA GLY A 172 5.60 9.42 3.80
C GLY A 172 6.74 8.45 3.53
N ALA A 173 7.46 8.00 4.56
CA ALA A 173 8.51 7.00 4.44
C ALA A 173 7.95 5.64 3.99
N ILE A 174 6.88 5.16 4.63
CA ILE A 174 6.17 3.93 4.26
C ILE A 174 5.61 4.04 2.85
N ALA A 175 4.97 5.17 2.50
CA ALA A 175 4.49 5.41 1.15
C ALA A 175 5.64 5.37 0.13
N THR A 176 6.82 5.88 0.49
CA THR A 176 7.98 5.83 -0.42
C THR A 176 8.50 4.40 -0.59
N GLU A 177 8.69 3.69 0.52
CA GLU A 177 9.25 2.34 0.55
C GLU A 177 8.32 1.31 -0.10
N TYR A 178 7.03 1.36 0.22
CA TYR A 178 6.05 0.38 -0.22
C TYR A 178 5.29 0.81 -1.48
N LEU A 179 5.06 2.11 -1.69
CA LEU A 179 4.22 2.62 -2.79
C LEU A 179 5.00 3.34 -3.91
N ALA A 180 6.19 3.91 -3.65
CA ALA A 180 6.96 4.68 -4.63
C ALA A 180 8.11 3.93 -5.32
N ALA A 181 8.31 2.64 -5.01
CA ALA A 181 9.30 1.77 -5.68
C ALA A 181 8.89 1.42 -7.14
N SER A 182 8.67 2.44 -7.97
CA SER A 182 8.66 2.33 -9.44
C SER A 182 9.12 3.59 -10.18
N ASP A 183 9.39 4.73 -9.52
CA ASP A 183 9.47 6.02 -10.22
C ASP A 183 10.88 6.60 -10.43
N THR A 184 11.96 5.90 -10.06
CA THR A 184 13.34 6.38 -10.31
C THR A 184 14.06 5.65 -11.44
N ALA A 185 13.34 5.37 -12.53
CA ALA A 185 13.96 4.98 -13.81
C ALA A 185 13.13 5.47 -15.01
N SER A 186 12.60 6.70 -14.98
CA SER A 186 11.93 7.28 -16.15
C SER A 186 12.10 8.80 -16.20
N THR A 187 13.33 9.28 -16.30
CA THR A 187 13.60 10.63 -16.82
C THR A 187 14.97 10.70 -17.49
N ALA A 188 15.15 9.96 -18.58
CA ALA A 188 16.14 10.30 -19.59
C ALA A 188 15.69 9.74 -20.95
N ALA A 189 15.65 10.62 -21.94
CA ALA A 189 15.44 10.40 -23.38
C ALA A 189 13.99 10.22 -23.87
N SER A 190 13.31 11.35 -24.05
CA SER A 190 12.50 11.58 -25.24
C SER A 190 13.23 12.57 -26.14
N THR A 191 13.84 12.08 -27.22
CA THR A 191 14.05 12.86 -28.44
C THR A 191 13.93 11.90 -29.63
N THR A 192 13.02 12.27 -30.51
CA THR A 192 12.67 11.70 -31.82
C THR A 192 13.86 11.36 -32.72
N GLU A 193 13.83 10.21 -33.41
CA GLU A 193 13.61 10.11 -34.87
C GLU A 193 13.70 8.64 -35.35
N ALA A 194 13.07 8.38 -36.50
CA ALA A 194 12.78 7.08 -37.08
C ALA A 194 13.88 6.52 -38.00
N ALA A 195 13.77 5.20 -38.20
CA ALA A 195 14.18 4.39 -39.37
C ALA A 195 15.50 3.57 -39.30
N ASP A 196 15.33 2.33 -39.75
CA ASP A 196 16.26 1.29 -40.23
C ASP A 196 16.96 0.33 -39.22
N GLU A 197 16.40 -0.90 -39.20
CA GLU A 197 17.06 -2.19 -38.90
C GLU A 197 18.11 -2.56 -39.99
N PRO A 198 18.93 -3.64 -39.87
CA PRO A 198 19.24 -4.49 -38.72
C PRO A 198 20.76 -4.68 -38.49
N SER A 199 21.19 -5.01 -37.27
CA SER A 199 22.33 -5.93 -37.07
C SER A 199 22.48 -6.45 -35.65
N SER A 200 22.14 -7.73 -35.54
CA SER A 200 22.63 -8.75 -34.61
C SER A 200 23.99 -8.46 -33.93
N THR A 201 23.95 -8.38 -32.60
CA THR A 201 25.01 -8.95 -31.75
C THR A 201 24.36 -9.94 -30.79
N ALA A 202 24.35 -11.20 -31.21
CA ALA A 202 23.77 -12.32 -30.47
C ALA A 202 24.62 -12.69 -29.25
N THR A 203 24.11 -12.39 -28.05
CA THR A 203 24.19 -13.36 -26.95
C THR A 203 23.27 -14.55 -27.29
N PRO A 204 23.61 -15.81 -26.96
CA PRO A 204 22.72 -16.93 -27.23
C PRO A 204 21.51 -16.83 -26.30
N THR A 205 20.47 -16.12 -26.74
CA THR A 205 19.15 -16.18 -26.15
C THR A 205 18.60 -17.57 -26.44
N LEU A 206 18.37 -18.36 -25.39
CA LEU A 206 17.72 -19.67 -25.52
C LEU A 206 16.43 -19.53 -26.32
N SER A 207 16.09 -20.53 -27.15
CA SER A 207 14.78 -20.56 -27.80
C SER A 207 13.65 -20.70 -26.77
N ASP A 208 12.42 -20.33 -27.14
CA ASP A 208 11.26 -20.48 -26.25
C ASP A 208 11.01 -21.93 -25.86
N GLU A 209 11.24 -22.84 -26.80
CA GLU A 209 11.09 -24.28 -26.59
C GLU A 209 12.11 -24.80 -25.57
N GLU A 210 13.37 -24.38 -25.67
CA GLU A 210 14.41 -24.75 -24.69
C GLU A 210 14.16 -24.11 -23.32
N LEU A 211 13.64 -22.88 -23.28
CA LEU A 211 13.26 -22.20 -22.04
C LEU A 211 12.12 -22.93 -21.34
N LEU A 212 11.08 -23.35 -22.08
CA LEU A 212 9.96 -24.10 -21.53
C LEU A 212 10.38 -25.48 -21.02
N GLU A 213 11.24 -26.19 -21.74
CA GLU A 213 11.75 -27.49 -21.28
C GLU A 213 12.62 -27.35 -20.02
N ARG A 214 13.45 -26.30 -19.92
CA ARG A 214 14.20 -25.99 -18.69
C ARG A 214 13.27 -25.60 -17.53
N ALA A 215 12.24 -24.79 -17.80
CA ALA A 215 11.26 -24.40 -16.79
C ALA A 215 10.48 -25.60 -16.23
N LYS A 216 10.11 -26.56 -17.08
CA LYS A 216 9.43 -27.80 -16.65
C LYS A 216 10.31 -28.77 -15.88
N THR A 217 11.63 -28.74 -16.12
CA THR A 217 12.60 -29.67 -15.49
C THR A 217 13.32 -29.09 -14.27
N ALA A 218 13.13 -27.81 -13.97
CA ALA A 218 13.69 -27.15 -12.80
C ALA A 218 13.07 -27.62 -11.47
N ALA A 219 13.65 -27.18 -10.34
CA ALA A 219 13.18 -27.54 -8.99
C ALA A 219 11.70 -27.18 -8.74
N ASN A 220 11.21 -26.11 -9.39
CA ASN A 220 9.80 -25.69 -9.37
C ASN A 220 9.00 -26.18 -10.60
N GLY A 221 9.54 -27.09 -11.40
CA GLY A 221 8.98 -27.52 -12.68
C GLY A 221 7.63 -28.23 -12.60
N ALA A 222 7.33 -28.88 -11.45
CA ALA A 222 6.01 -29.44 -11.19
C ALA A 222 4.94 -28.33 -11.03
N LYS A 223 5.29 -27.21 -10.40
CA LYS A 223 4.42 -26.03 -10.28
C LYS A 223 4.23 -25.37 -11.65
N PHE A 224 5.33 -25.21 -12.40
CA PHE A 224 5.29 -24.67 -13.76
C PHE A 224 4.41 -25.50 -14.68
N THR A 225 4.58 -26.83 -14.71
CA THR A 225 3.81 -27.73 -15.58
C THR A 225 2.31 -27.69 -15.29
N ARG A 226 1.90 -27.63 -14.01
CA ARG A 226 0.48 -27.50 -13.64
C ARG A 226 -0.13 -26.20 -14.16
N LEU A 227 0.50 -25.07 -13.83
CA LEU A 227 0.04 -23.75 -14.25
C LEU A 227 0.05 -23.61 -15.78
N TRP A 228 1.11 -24.08 -16.44
CA TRP A 228 1.22 -24.08 -17.90
C TRP A 228 0.08 -24.88 -18.57
N GLY A 229 -0.38 -25.96 -17.93
CA GLY A 229 -1.51 -26.77 -18.38
C GLY A 229 -2.89 -26.19 -18.05
N GLY A 230 -2.97 -25.06 -17.34
CA GLY A 230 -4.23 -24.41 -16.97
C GLY A 230 -4.80 -24.88 -15.62
N ASP A 231 -4.06 -25.63 -14.81
CA ASP A 231 -4.53 -26.09 -13.50
C ASP A 231 -4.39 -24.96 -12.45
N THR A 232 -5.54 -24.46 -12.00
CA THR A 232 -5.67 -23.40 -10.98
C THR A 232 -6.02 -23.93 -9.58
N SER A 233 -6.08 -25.25 -9.37
CA SER A 233 -6.60 -25.87 -8.14
C SER A 233 -5.88 -25.51 -6.84
N GLN A 234 -4.66 -24.96 -6.91
CA GLN A 234 -3.86 -24.52 -5.76
C GLN A 234 -3.93 -23.01 -5.52
N TYR A 235 -4.82 -22.30 -6.21
CA TYR A 235 -4.98 -20.85 -6.10
C TYR A 235 -6.46 -20.52 -5.87
N ASP A 236 -6.71 -19.51 -5.06
CA ASP A 236 -8.07 -19.12 -4.68
C ASP A 236 -8.78 -18.39 -5.82
N SER A 237 -8.00 -17.90 -6.80
CA SER A 237 -8.53 -17.29 -8.01
C SER A 237 -7.71 -17.59 -9.28
N HIS A 238 -8.38 -17.54 -10.43
CA HIS A 238 -7.70 -17.60 -11.73
C HIS A 238 -6.65 -16.49 -11.90
N SER A 239 -6.90 -15.30 -11.35
CA SER A 239 -5.97 -14.18 -11.48
C SER A 239 -4.70 -14.37 -10.64
N GLU A 240 -4.77 -15.09 -9.52
CA GLU A 240 -3.59 -15.52 -8.75
C GLU A 240 -2.78 -16.57 -9.50
N ALA A 241 -3.44 -17.53 -10.15
CA ALA A 241 -2.78 -18.52 -10.99
C ALA A 241 -2.09 -17.86 -12.20
N ASP A 242 -2.74 -16.89 -12.85
CA ASP A 242 -2.18 -16.07 -13.92
C ASP A 242 -0.89 -15.37 -13.45
N MET A 243 -0.96 -14.71 -12.28
CA MET A 243 0.17 -14.00 -11.68
C MET A 243 1.32 -14.95 -11.32
N ALA A 244 1.02 -16.11 -10.74
CA ALA A 244 2.01 -17.11 -10.38
C ALA A 244 2.74 -17.67 -11.61
N LEU A 245 2.02 -17.89 -12.72
CA LEU A 245 2.64 -18.27 -13.98
C LEU A 245 3.50 -17.14 -14.54
N CYS A 246 3.03 -15.90 -14.51
CA CYS A 246 3.80 -14.74 -14.96
C CYS A 246 5.09 -14.52 -14.17
N CYS A 247 5.09 -14.72 -12.85
CA CYS A 247 6.33 -14.61 -12.04
C CYS A 247 7.35 -15.68 -12.44
N LEU A 248 6.89 -16.92 -12.70
CA LEU A 248 7.77 -17.96 -13.22
C LEU A 248 8.31 -17.59 -14.61
N LEU A 249 7.46 -17.06 -15.49
CA LEU A 249 7.89 -16.60 -16.82
C LEU A 249 8.87 -15.43 -16.74
N ALA A 250 8.68 -14.47 -15.83
CA ALA A 250 9.57 -13.34 -15.62
C ALA A 250 10.99 -13.78 -15.20
N PHE A 251 11.08 -14.81 -14.34
CA PHE A 251 12.36 -15.41 -13.98
C PHE A 251 13.03 -16.00 -15.23
N TRP A 252 12.32 -16.81 -16.01
CA TRP A 252 12.91 -17.52 -17.15
C TRP A 252 13.19 -16.65 -18.39
N SER A 253 12.37 -15.64 -18.64
CA SER A 253 12.51 -14.72 -19.78
C SER A 253 13.46 -13.55 -19.49
N GLY A 254 13.95 -13.41 -18.26
CA GLY A 254 14.73 -12.25 -17.85
C GLY A 254 13.92 -10.95 -17.84
N GLY A 255 12.62 -11.04 -17.56
CA GLY A 255 11.71 -9.89 -17.56
C GLY A 255 11.34 -9.37 -18.95
N ASP A 256 11.67 -10.08 -20.04
CA ASP A 256 11.24 -9.73 -21.39
C ASP A 256 9.71 -9.88 -21.50
N THR A 257 9.01 -8.75 -21.44
CA THR A 257 7.56 -8.65 -21.39
C THR A 257 6.89 -9.16 -22.68
N HIS A 258 7.51 -8.93 -23.84
CA HIS A 258 7.01 -9.43 -25.12
C HIS A 258 7.12 -10.94 -25.20
N ARG A 259 8.23 -11.50 -24.72
CA ARG A 259 8.45 -12.94 -24.63
C ARG A 259 7.50 -13.59 -23.63
N MET A 260 7.30 -12.96 -22.48
CA MET A 260 6.31 -13.42 -21.48
C MET A 260 4.91 -13.45 -22.06
N ASN A 261 4.49 -12.41 -22.79
CA ASN A 261 3.17 -12.36 -23.40
C ASN A 261 2.97 -13.49 -24.43
N ARG A 262 3.96 -13.71 -25.30
CA ARG A 262 3.95 -14.81 -26.28
C ARG A 262 3.95 -16.20 -25.64
N LEU A 263 4.58 -16.36 -24.49
CA LEU A 263 4.57 -17.63 -23.75
C LEU A 263 3.25 -17.82 -23.02
N PHE A 264 2.72 -16.78 -22.38
CA PHE A 264 1.46 -16.87 -21.65
C PHE A 264 0.28 -17.22 -22.57
N SER A 265 0.23 -16.65 -23.78
CA SER A 265 -0.81 -16.97 -24.78
C SER A 265 -0.77 -18.40 -25.31
N ARG A 266 0.32 -19.14 -25.06
CA ARG A 266 0.46 -20.58 -25.35
C ARG A 266 0.10 -21.48 -24.17
N SER A 267 -0.20 -20.91 -23.00
CA SER A 267 -0.55 -21.66 -21.79
C SER A 267 -2.05 -21.97 -21.72
N GLY A 268 -2.42 -22.95 -20.91
CA GLY A 268 -3.83 -23.27 -20.62
C GLY A 268 -4.56 -22.24 -19.76
N LEU A 269 -3.89 -21.18 -19.30
CA LEU A 269 -4.50 -20.08 -18.52
C LEU A 269 -4.97 -18.91 -19.39
N TYR A 270 -4.61 -18.88 -20.67
CA TYR A 270 -5.02 -17.81 -21.58
C TYR A 270 -6.54 -17.78 -21.80
N ARG A 271 -7.11 -16.57 -21.80
CA ARG A 271 -8.55 -16.28 -21.89
C ARG A 271 -8.77 -14.87 -22.43
N ASP A 272 -9.96 -14.57 -22.93
CA ASP A 272 -10.31 -13.25 -23.52
C ASP A 272 -9.97 -12.06 -22.60
N LYS A 273 -10.15 -12.24 -21.28
CA LYS A 273 -9.76 -11.27 -20.25
C LYS A 273 -8.30 -10.80 -20.40
N TRP A 274 -7.40 -11.64 -20.89
CA TRP A 274 -5.99 -11.32 -21.07
C TRP A 274 -5.77 -10.06 -21.92
N ASP A 275 -6.55 -9.89 -22.98
CA ASP A 275 -6.41 -8.80 -23.95
C ASP A 275 -7.42 -7.66 -23.72
N GLU A 276 -8.30 -7.79 -22.72
CA GLU A 276 -9.24 -6.74 -22.36
C GLU A 276 -8.53 -5.54 -21.71
N GLN A 277 -8.96 -4.33 -22.05
CA GLN A 277 -8.54 -3.11 -21.36
C GLN A 277 -9.23 -3.02 -20.01
N HIS A 278 -8.45 -3.09 -18.92
CA HIS A 278 -8.95 -3.13 -17.54
C HIS A 278 -8.57 -1.88 -16.73
N PHE A 279 -7.77 -0.99 -17.30
CA PHE A 279 -7.17 0.13 -16.59
C PHE A 279 -7.42 1.47 -17.29
N VAL A 280 -7.48 2.54 -16.50
CA VAL A 280 -7.81 3.91 -16.94
C VAL A 280 -6.77 4.48 -17.92
N ASP A 281 -5.55 3.95 -17.89
CA ASP A 281 -4.46 4.29 -18.80
C ASP A 281 -4.51 3.53 -20.15
N GLY A 282 -5.53 2.69 -20.36
CA GLY A 282 -5.70 1.91 -21.59
C GLY A 282 -4.93 0.59 -21.64
N SER A 283 -4.19 0.24 -20.58
CA SER A 283 -3.45 -1.03 -20.52
C SER A 283 -4.38 -2.24 -20.41
N THR A 284 -3.99 -3.36 -21.01
CA THR A 284 -4.71 -4.63 -20.88
C THR A 284 -4.44 -5.32 -19.53
N TYR A 285 -5.32 -6.24 -19.13
CA TYR A 285 -5.10 -7.07 -17.96
C TYR A 285 -3.81 -7.88 -18.06
N GLY A 286 -3.51 -8.45 -19.23
CA GLY A 286 -2.28 -9.20 -19.49
C GLY A 286 -1.03 -8.34 -19.39
N GLU A 287 -1.03 -7.14 -19.99
CA GLU A 287 0.08 -6.18 -19.91
C GLU A 287 0.39 -5.80 -18.46
N ARG A 288 -0.64 -5.48 -17.67
CA ARG A 288 -0.43 -5.17 -16.24
C ARG A 288 -0.03 -6.37 -15.42
N THR A 289 -0.49 -7.57 -15.75
CA THR A 289 -0.10 -8.81 -15.04
C THR A 289 1.36 -9.16 -15.30
N ILE A 290 1.82 -9.02 -16.56
CA ILE A 290 3.22 -9.18 -16.95
C ILE A 290 4.09 -8.14 -16.26
N GLN A 291 3.70 -6.86 -16.30
CA GLN A 291 4.46 -5.79 -15.66
C GLN A 291 4.64 -6.06 -14.16
N ARG A 292 3.56 -6.38 -13.46
CA ARG A 292 3.59 -6.73 -12.03
C ARG A 292 4.46 -7.94 -11.73
N ALA A 293 4.49 -8.93 -12.62
CA ALA A 293 5.34 -10.10 -12.45
C ALA A 293 6.83 -9.79 -12.64
N CYS A 294 7.18 -8.89 -13.57
CA CYS A 294 8.53 -8.37 -13.69
C CYS A 294 8.93 -7.58 -12.43
N ASP A 295 8.05 -6.72 -11.94
CA ASP A 295 8.31 -5.91 -10.73
C ASP A 295 8.52 -6.78 -9.48
N ARG A 296 7.80 -7.91 -9.38
CA ARG A 296 7.90 -8.87 -8.25
C ARG A 296 9.10 -9.81 -8.33
N THR A 297 9.70 -9.98 -9.50
CA THR A 297 10.73 -11.00 -9.73
C THR A 297 12.10 -10.34 -9.74
N THR A 298 12.79 -10.38 -8.60
CA THR A 298 14.11 -9.72 -8.42
C THR A 298 15.29 -10.57 -8.90
N GLU A 299 15.06 -11.85 -9.17
CA GLU A 299 16.07 -12.78 -9.69
C GLU A 299 15.66 -13.25 -11.10
N HIS A 300 16.61 -13.28 -12.02
CA HIS A 300 16.38 -13.70 -13.40
C HIS A 300 17.33 -14.82 -13.80
N TYR A 301 16.86 -15.70 -14.67
CA TYR A 301 17.66 -16.74 -15.27
C TYR A 301 18.72 -16.12 -16.20
N THR A 302 19.96 -16.13 -15.75
CA THR A 302 21.12 -15.84 -16.61
C THR A 302 21.68 -17.15 -17.14
N PRO A 303 21.67 -17.41 -18.46
CA PRO A 303 22.34 -18.58 -19.01
C PRO A 303 23.83 -18.47 -18.70
N SER A 304 24.37 -19.37 -17.86
CA SER A 304 25.80 -19.45 -17.65
C SER A 304 26.47 -19.77 -18.99
N PRO A 305 27.51 -19.03 -19.41
CA PRO A 305 28.29 -19.36 -20.60
C PRO A 305 29.19 -20.57 -20.29
N SER A 306 28.59 -21.73 -20.08
CA SER A 306 29.30 -22.99 -19.94
C SER A 306 28.33 -24.17 -20.11
N SER A 307 28.11 -24.55 -21.37
CA SER A 307 28.16 -25.96 -21.80
C SER A 307 27.77 -26.09 -23.27
N SER A 308 28.66 -25.62 -24.14
CA SER A 308 28.92 -26.34 -25.38
C SER A 308 30.19 -27.17 -25.16
N ALA A 309 30.00 -28.49 -25.11
CA ALA A 309 30.98 -29.56 -25.27
C ALA A 309 32.31 -29.51 -24.47
N ALA A 310 32.40 -30.32 -23.41
CA ALA A 310 33.59 -31.16 -23.20
C ALA A 310 33.28 -32.35 -22.27
N SER A 311 33.45 -33.53 -22.88
CA SER A 311 33.58 -34.89 -22.36
C SER A 311 33.80 -35.13 -20.87
N ALA A 312 33.10 -36.17 -20.42
CA ALA A 312 33.41 -36.99 -19.26
C ALA A 312 34.91 -37.36 -19.15
N THR A 313 35.46 -37.28 -17.94
CA THR A 313 36.40 -38.25 -17.36
C THR A 313 36.42 -38.06 -15.83
N VAL A 314 36.62 -39.17 -15.13
CA VAL A 314 36.34 -39.47 -13.72
C VAL A 314 37.61 -39.36 -12.85
N SER A 315 37.40 -39.23 -11.53
CA SER A 315 38.26 -39.65 -10.38
C SER A 315 39.09 -38.54 -9.70
N SER A 316 38.73 -38.18 -8.45
CA SER A 316 39.30 -38.62 -7.13
C SER A 316 40.39 -37.62 -6.64
N THR A 317 40.52 -37.14 -5.39
CA THR A 317 40.48 -37.81 -4.07
C THR A 317 40.61 -36.73 -2.95
N GLN A 318 39.89 -36.92 -1.83
CA GLN A 318 40.17 -36.69 -0.38
C GLN A 318 41.04 -35.55 0.24
N SER A 319 40.53 -35.10 1.40
CA SER A 319 41.20 -34.67 2.68
C SER A 319 41.86 -33.28 2.76
N ALA A 320 41.94 -32.54 3.88
CA ALA A 320 41.30 -32.51 5.20
C ALA A 320 41.84 -31.25 5.96
N SER A 321 41.12 -30.80 7.00
CA SER A 321 41.56 -30.11 8.24
C SER A 321 42.00 -28.62 8.28
N THR A 322 41.35 -27.93 9.23
CA THR A 322 41.52 -26.59 9.86
C THR A 322 42.80 -26.49 10.75
N PRO A 323 43.26 -25.33 11.32
CA PRO A 323 42.51 -24.50 12.30
C PRO A 323 42.74 -22.96 12.33
N ARG A 324 41.76 -22.32 13.00
CA ARG A 324 41.61 -21.01 13.70
C ARG A 324 42.85 -20.19 14.13
N ALA A 325 42.74 -18.85 14.03
CA ALA A 325 43.40 -17.87 14.91
C ALA A 325 42.52 -16.61 15.12
N LEU A 326 42.64 -15.98 16.30
CA LEU A 326 41.83 -14.89 16.86
C LEU A 326 42.53 -13.51 16.73
N SER A 327 41.69 -12.46 16.74
CA SER A 327 41.92 -11.08 17.24
C SER A 327 42.58 -10.03 16.33
N THR A 328 41.79 -9.01 15.93
CA THR A 328 42.12 -7.57 16.16
C THR A 328 40.82 -6.75 16.15
N GLU A 329 40.54 -6.03 17.25
CA GLU A 329 39.52 -4.98 17.30
C GLU A 329 39.80 -3.94 16.22
N THR A 330 38.82 -3.68 15.36
CA THR A 330 38.87 -2.60 14.37
C THR A 330 37.64 -1.72 14.56
N LEU A 331 37.87 -0.44 14.80
CA LEU A 331 36.86 0.62 14.85
C LEU A 331 35.87 0.48 13.69
N HIS A 332 34.57 0.39 14.00
CA HIS A 332 33.52 0.27 13.00
C HIS A 332 33.49 1.54 12.13
N PRO A 333 33.52 1.43 10.79
CA PRO A 333 33.21 2.55 9.93
C PRO A 333 31.74 2.92 10.11
N VAL A 334 31.46 4.22 10.28
CA VAL A 334 30.09 4.76 10.23
C VAL A 334 29.45 4.26 8.94
N THR A 335 28.39 3.46 9.05
CA THR A 335 27.72 2.91 7.87
C THR A 335 26.99 4.02 7.11
N GLU A 336 26.90 3.92 5.78
CA GLU A 336 26.13 4.85 4.93
C GLU A 336 24.68 5.02 5.44
N LYS A 337 24.10 3.99 6.07
CA LYS A 337 22.79 4.03 6.72
C LYS A 337 22.74 4.96 7.93
N THR A 338 23.82 5.08 8.69
CA THR A 338 23.92 6.01 9.84
C THR A 338 24.16 7.44 9.36
N LEU A 339 24.96 7.62 8.31
CA LEU A 339 25.22 8.92 7.70
C LEU A 339 23.94 9.47 7.05
N HIS A 340 23.22 8.64 6.29
CA HIS A 340 21.95 8.99 5.68
C HIS A 340 20.88 9.34 6.72
N ARG A 341 20.81 8.58 7.83
CA ARG A 341 19.92 8.90 8.95
C ARG A 341 20.22 10.26 9.58
N LEU A 342 21.51 10.60 9.75
CA LEU A 342 21.93 11.89 10.31
C LEU A 342 21.62 13.05 9.35
N THR A 343 21.93 12.91 8.06
CA THR A 343 21.62 13.95 7.06
C THR A 343 20.12 14.18 6.94
N THR A 344 19.30 13.12 6.94
CA THR A 344 17.85 13.24 6.91
C THR A 344 17.31 13.89 8.19
N THR A 345 17.87 13.59 9.37
CA THR A 345 17.45 14.28 10.60
C THR A 345 17.79 15.77 10.59
N GLU A 346 18.95 16.16 10.05
CA GLU A 346 19.35 17.57 9.94
C GLU A 346 18.43 18.34 8.98
N GLU A 347 18.12 17.77 7.82
CA GLU A 347 17.17 18.36 6.85
C GLU A 347 15.77 18.50 7.44
N THR A 348 15.30 17.50 8.22
CA THR A 348 14.00 17.60 8.90
C THR A 348 13.98 18.64 10.02
N LEU A 349 15.11 18.83 10.71
CA LEU A 349 15.21 19.84 11.76
C LEU A 349 15.14 21.25 11.15
N GLU A 350 15.88 21.49 10.06
CA GLU A 350 15.87 22.77 9.34
C GLU A 350 14.47 23.10 8.81
N TYR A 351 13.77 22.12 8.24
CA TYR A 351 12.38 22.28 7.80
C TYR A 351 11.41 22.57 8.95
N LEU A 352 11.56 21.88 10.10
CA LEU A 352 10.70 22.09 11.27
C LEU A 352 10.95 23.46 11.91
N GLU A 353 12.22 23.90 11.97
CA GLU A 353 12.59 25.23 12.47
C GLU A 353 11.99 26.34 11.58
N GLU A 354 12.07 26.19 10.25
CA GLU A 354 11.43 27.12 9.31
C GLU A 354 9.90 27.13 9.48
N ARG A 355 9.28 25.95 9.64
CA ARG A 355 7.83 25.84 9.84
C ARG A 355 7.36 26.46 11.14
N VAL A 356 8.11 26.26 12.23
CA VAL A 356 7.83 26.89 13.53
C VAL A 356 7.94 28.41 13.40
N SER A 357 8.97 28.92 12.72
CA SER A 357 9.11 30.37 12.47
C SER A 357 7.91 30.95 11.73
N ILE A 358 7.41 30.27 10.69
CA ILE A 358 6.23 30.70 9.93
C ILE A 358 4.98 30.71 10.81
N LEU A 359 4.76 29.65 11.59
CA LEU A 359 3.60 29.54 12.48
C LEU A 359 3.63 30.59 13.61
N GLU A 360 4.80 30.91 14.13
CA GLU A 360 4.97 31.97 15.12
C GLU A 360 4.61 33.35 14.55
N GLU A 361 5.01 33.63 13.30
CA GLU A 361 4.67 34.89 12.61
C GLU A 361 3.17 34.98 12.31
N GLU A 362 2.53 33.88 11.90
CA GLU A 362 1.09 33.81 11.68
C GLU A 362 0.31 33.97 12.99
N CYS A 363 0.76 33.31 14.07
CA CYS A 363 0.21 33.49 15.42
C CYS A 363 0.32 34.94 15.90
N LYS A 364 1.43 35.61 15.59
CA LYS A 364 1.63 37.02 15.91
C LYS A 364 0.64 37.90 15.14
N MET A 365 0.51 37.71 13.83
CA MET A 365 -0.45 38.47 13.01
C MET A 365 -1.88 38.31 13.52
N LEU A 366 -2.31 37.09 13.86
CA LEU A 366 -3.66 36.85 14.37
C LEU A 366 -3.89 37.43 15.77
N ARG A 367 -2.86 37.47 16.62
CA ARG A 367 -2.95 38.16 17.91
C ARG A 367 -3.09 39.67 17.72
N ASP A 368 -2.38 40.25 16.76
CA ASP A 368 -2.48 41.67 16.42
C ASP A 368 -3.89 41.98 15.87
N GLU A 369 -4.39 41.19 14.92
CA GLU A 369 -5.75 41.31 14.35
C GLU A 369 -6.84 41.15 15.42
N LEU A 370 -6.69 40.20 16.35
CA LEU A 370 -7.61 40.02 17.47
C LEU A 370 -7.55 41.21 18.45
N THR A 371 -6.38 41.83 18.62
CA THR A 371 -6.20 42.99 19.49
C THR A 371 -6.84 44.23 18.87
N GLU A 372 -6.71 44.42 17.55
CA GLU A 372 -7.41 45.47 16.80
C GLU A 372 -8.94 45.29 16.84
N ALA A 373 -9.44 44.06 16.63
CA ALA A 373 -10.86 43.75 16.70
C ALA A 373 -11.47 43.94 18.12
N ARG A 374 -10.62 43.96 19.16
CA ARG A 374 -11.04 44.19 20.56
C ARG A 374 -10.97 45.67 20.97
N GLN A 375 -10.49 46.57 20.12
CA GLN A 375 -10.54 48.00 20.44
C GLN A 375 -11.99 48.50 20.39
N PRO A 376 -12.46 49.22 21.43
CA PRO A 376 -13.82 49.73 21.46
C PRO A 376 -14.00 50.77 20.35
N ALA A 377 -14.96 50.51 19.45
CA ALA A 377 -15.29 51.40 18.35
C ALA A 377 -15.62 52.81 18.86
N THR A 378 -14.77 53.78 18.53
CA THR A 378 -15.20 55.18 18.47
C THR A 378 -16.19 55.26 17.31
N THR A 379 -17.46 55.45 17.66
CA THR A 379 -18.59 55.83 16.80
C THR A 379 -18.20 56.36 15.41
N ASP A 380 -18.31 55.54 14.37
CA ASP A 380 -19.33 55.65 13.31
C ASP A 380 -19.22 54.44 12.34
N ALA A 381 -20.30 54.17 11.63
CA ALA A 381 -20.61 52.97 10.86
C ALA A 381 -19.48 52.34 10.01
N HIS A 382 -19.15 51.07 10.27
CA HIS A 382 -19.16 49.98 9.27
C HIS A 382 -18.97 48.61 9.95
N GLN A 383 -19.83 47.67 9.59
CA GLN A 383 -19.90 46.32 10.12
C GLN A 383 -18.83 45.47 9.42
N THR A 384 -17.64 45.34 10.02
CA THR A 384 -16.62 44.39 9.56
C THR A 384 -16.74 43.05 10.26
N ASP A 385 -16.54 42.01 9.46
CA ASP A 385 -16.93 40.62 9.65
C ASP A 385 -16.08 39.89 10.70
N THR A 386 -16.54 39.91 11.96
CA THR A 386 -15.92 39.17 13.06
C THR A 386 -15.99 37.65 12.91
N ARG A 387 -16.79 37.09 11.97
CA ARG A 387 -16.84 35.63 11.75
C ARG A 387 -15.62 35.10 10.99
N SER A 388 -15.01 35.92 10.14
CA SER A 388 -13.83 35.55 9.34
C SER A 388 -12.59 35.24 10.21
N VAL A 389 -12.37 36.02 11.26
CA VAL A 389 -11.19 35.90 12.14
C VAL A 389 -11.24 34.62 12.99
N PHE A 390 -12.40 34.28 13.58
CA PHE A 390 -12.57 33.03 14.33
C PHE A 390 -12.43 31.77 13.46
N ALA A 391 -12.84 31.84 12.19
CA ALA A 391 -12.66 30.75 11.23
C ALA A 391 -11.20 30.57 10.78
N ARG A 392 -10.35 31.59 10.90
CA ARG A 392 -8.91 31.49 10.65
C ARG A 392 -8.15 30.96 11.85
N VAL A 393 -8.47 31.43 13.06
CA VAL A 393 -7.89 30.91 14.32
C VAL A 393 -8.19 29.42 14.51
N GLY A 394 -9.39 28.95 14.10
CA GLY A 394 -9.76 27.53 14.17
C GLY A 394 -9.01 26.59 13.21
N ARG A 395 -8.26 27.12 12.22
CA ARG A 395 -7.43 26.31 11.30
C ARG A 395 -6.00 26.10 11.81
N LEU A 396 -5.53 26.90 12.76
CA LEU A 396 -4.18 26.83 13.32
C LEU A 396 -4.01 25.81 14.44
N PHE A 397 -5.12 25.31 15.00
CA PHE A 397 -5.14 24.28 16.04
C PHE A 397 -5.61 22.91 15.53
N ARG A 398 -5.66 22.69 14.21
CA ARG A 398 -6.04 21.42 13.58
C ARG A 398 -4.84 20.64 13.09
#